data_AF-A0A9D6YYP4-F1
#
_entry.id   AF-A0A9D6YYP4-F1
#
_cell.length_a   1.000
_cell.length_b   1.000
_cell.length_c   1.000
_cell.angle_alpha   90.00
_cell.angle_beta   90.00
_cell.angle_gamma   90.00
#
_symmetry.space_group_name_H-M   'P 1'
#
loop_
_entity.id
_entity.type
_entity.pdbx_description
1 polymer ?
#
loop_
_entity_poly.entity_id
_entity_poly.type
_entity_poly.pdbx_seq_one_letter_code
_entity_poly.pdbx_strand_id
1 'polypeptide(L)'
;MRTAIALFAACLLAPTWGLGQALPKYTISTVAGNGAAGSDGDGSAAANAKLNNPLFAVVDSSGAILISDQLNHKIRKVTPDGTISLVAGKGTIGSTGDGAAAASAELSYPTGIAVDKSGTIYFSDSGNNTVRKIVSGGNISVFAGNKSAGYTGDTEKAVDASLNLPTGLAVDSAGNVYIADTANNVIRKVDTEGKISTFAGTGAAGSSGDGAEASKAKLNRPVGLAMDASNNLFVADQMGQRIRKITSAGIISTVAGTGTPGYEGNGGAATRAQLFHPTGLTVDTNGDLIIADTTNNRIRKVTSNGVITTVAGMGPFGDWGDGGNALSAALRWPSGVAAGAAGKIYVVDNQNNRIRLLTPVPQPVNPTAIPVISDDGVISSAAFGAFTAVAPGSWIEIRGSNLAASAREWTPADFDGTRAPTALDGTRVTIGGQPAYIAYVSPELIRAQLPFGISPGAQELMVTSAGGSSAPYRLSVNAAQPGLNAPATLVAGGRQYVAATLEDGATFALPSGAIEGILSRPAQPGETITISGIGFGPVSPMVEAGEAAQQENALTMPFEIRFGDTPAELRYAGLAPGAIGVYQFKVVVPQIEGGEAVPISFSLDGTASAQALHIAVGNK
;
A
#
# COMPACT_ATOMS: atom_id res chain seq x y z
N MET A 1 57.00 52.93 9.92
CA MET A 1 56.24 53.69 8.91
C MET A 1 55.46 52.70 8.05
N ARG A 2 54.13 52.73 8.16
CA ARG A 2 53.04 52.41 7.21
C ARG A 2 53.19 51.29 6.12
N THR A 3 52.14 50.43 6.11
CA THR A 3 51.30 49.90 4.98
C THR A 3 51.74 48.75 4.05
N ALA A 4 51.06 47.59 4.21
CA ALA A 4 50.00 46.98 3.36
C ALA A 4 50.25 46.31 1.96
N ILE A 5 49.95 44.99 1.90
CA ILE A 5 48.94 44.24 1.07
C ILE A 5 49.20 43.82 -0.42
N ALA A 6 48.94 42.49 -0.66
CA ALA A 6 48.40 41.76 -1.86
C ALA A 6 49.34 41.35 -3.04
N LEU A 7 49.24 40.20 -3.76
CA LEU A 7 48.31 39.02 -3.79
C LEU A 7 48.89 37.86 -4.69
N PHE A 8 48.44 36.63 -4.41
CA PHE A 8 48.30 35.37 -5.23
C PHE A 8 49.49 34.64 -5.91
N ALA A 9 49.75 33.40 -5.43
CA ALA A 9 49.67 32.15 -6.22
C ALA A 9 49.84 30.93 -5.28
N ALA A 10 48.82 30.06 -5.22
CA ALA A 10 48.97 28.72 -4.65
C ALA A 10 48.19 27.73 -5.51
N CYS A 11 48.94 26.85 -6.17
CA CYS A 11 48.44 25.69 -6.89
C CYS A 11 49.00 24.44 -6.20
N LEU A 12 48.21 23.37 -6.24
CA LEU A 12 48.53 21.97 -5.95
C LEU A 12 48.55 21.54 -4.47
N LEU A 13 47.37 21.19 -3.96
CA LEU A 13 47.10 19.83 -3.49
C LEU A 13 45.69 19.43 -3.94
N ALA A 14 45.61 18.42 -4.80
CA ALA A 14 44.36 17.78 -5.18
C ALA A 14 43.71 17.09 -3.96
N PRO A 15 42.39 17.21 -3.74
CA PRO A 15 41.68 16.21 -2.98
C PRO A 15 41.51 14.96 -3.86
N THR A 16 41.98 13.85 -3.34
CA THR A 16 41.69 12.49 -3.79
C THR A 16 40.22 12.34 -4.17
N TRP A 17 39.96 11.74 -5.33
CA TRP A 17 38.64 11.28 -5.73
C TRP A 17 38.19 10.20 -4.75
N GLY A 18 37.39 10.58 -3.75
CA GLY A 18 36.62 9.63 -2.99
C GLY A 18 35.53 9.07 -3.90
N LEU A 19 35.50 7.75 -4.08
CA LEU A 19 34.36 7.03 -4.64
C LEU A 19 33.09 7.60 -4.00
N GLY A 20 32.26 8.30 -4.78
CA GLY A 20 31.04 8.91 -4.27
C GLY A 20 30.14 7.82 -3.69
N GLN A 21 30.04 7.74 -2.37
CA GLN A 21 29.02 6.90 -1.74
C GLN A 21 27.66 7.48 -2.12
N ALA A 22 26.79 6.66 -2.70
CA ALA A 22 25.41 7.05 -2.98
C ALA A 22 24.77 7.61 -1.71
N LEU A 23 24.02 8.73 -1.84
CA LEU A 23 23.31 9.28 -0.69
C LEU A 23 22.38 8.20 -0.12
N PRO A 24 22.22 8.14 1.20
CA PRO A 24 21.31 7.17 1.80
C PRO A 24 19.87 7.52 1.41
N LYS A 25 18.99 6.53 1.22
CA LYS A 25 17.56 6.79 0.96
C LYS A 25 16.87 7.47 2.16
N TYR A 26 17.32 7.15 3.37
CA TYR A 26 16.82 7.73 4.61
C TYR A 26 17.97 8.10 5.55
N THR A 27 17.86 9.24 6.22
CA THR A 27 18.57 9.49 7.48
C THR A 27 17.71 9.10 8.66
N ILE A 28 18.33 8.70 9.77
CA ILE A 28 17.62 8.41 11.03
C ILE A 28 17.97 9.44 12.12
N SER A 29 17.00 9.80 12.95
CA SER A 29 17.22 10.62 14.15
C SER A 29 16.25 10.24 15.27
N THR A 30 16.51 10.65 16.51
CA THR A 30 15.56 10.49 17.62
C THR A 30 14.64 11.71 17.73
N VAL A 31 13.33 11.46 17.84
CA VAL A 31 12.30 12.51 18.01
C VAL A 31 11.63 12.48 19.38
N ALA A 32 11.70 11.36 20.09
CA ALA A 32 11.25 11.26 21.48
C ALA A 32 12.02 10.19 22.24
N GLY A 33 12.23 10.42 23.54
CA GLY A 33 12.98 9.50 24.40
C GLY A 33 14.50 9.76 24.35
N ASN A 34 15.16 9.76 25.51
CA ASN A 34 16.59 10.01 25.61
C ASN A 34 17.44 8.71 25.69
N GLY A 35 16.80 7.53 25.70
CA GLY A 35 17.47 6.23 25.85
C GLY A 35 17.37 5.63 27.25
N ALA A 36 17.19 6.46 28.28
CA ALA A 36 17.04 6.00 29.66
C ALA A 36 15.57 5.63 29.95
N ALA A 37 15.39 4.45 30.55
CA ALA A 37 14.09 4.03 31.07
C ALA A 37 13.62 4.97 32.21
N GLY A 38 12.38 5.43 32.13
CA GLY A 38 11.75 6.26 33.18
C GLY A 38 10.53 6.98 32.64
N SER A 39 9.87 7.81 33.46
CA SER A 39 8.60 8.45 33.11
C SER A 39 8.63 9.98 33.02
N ASP A 40 9.78 10.64 33.19
CA ASP A 40 9.87 12.09 33.32
C ASP A 40 9.86 12.82 31.97
N GLY A 41 9.53 14.11 31.97
CA GLY A 41 9.68 15.01 30.80
C GLY A 41 8.38 15.51 30.16
N ASP A 42 7.21 15.11 30.66
CA ASP A 42 5.93 15.66 30.20
C ASP A 42 5.90 17.19 30.38
N GLY A 43 5.45 17.91 29.36
CA GLY A 43 5.46 19.37 29.27
C GLY A 43 6.77 19.97 28.74
N SER A 44 7.74 19.15 28.35
CA SER A 44 9.06 19.59 27.86
C SER A 44 9.41 18.99 26.50
N ALA A 45 10.63 19.26 26.01
CA ALA A 45 11.11 18.72 24.73
C ALA A 45 11.14 17.18 24.74
N ALA A 46 10.48 16.56 23.77
CA ALA A 46 10.29 15.12 23.65
C ALA A 46 11.61 14.34 23.59
N ALA A 47 12.65 14.91 22.96
CA ALA A 47 13.98 14.30 22.86
C ALA A 47 14.66 14.11 24.23
N ASN A 48 14.27 14.89 25.26
CA ASN A 48 14.83 14.78 26.61
C ASN A 48 14.00 13.90 27.54
N ALA A 49 12.76 13.58 27.16
CA ALA A 49 11.87 12.79 27.98
C ALA A 49 12.39 11.36 28.15
N LYS A 50 12.00 10.72 29.24
CA LYS A 50 12.24 9.29 29.45
C LYS A 50 10.98 8.53 29.06
N LEU A 51 11.18 7.52 28.21
CA LEU A 51 10.19 6.50 27.90
C LEU A 51 10.65 5.19 28.53
N ASN A 52 9.76 4.21 28.67
CA ASN A 52 10.13 2.89 29.17
C ASN A 52 9.44 1.81 28.35
N ASN A 53 10.22 1.17 27.47
CA ASN A 53 9.76 0.17 26.50
C ASN A 53 8.50 0.64 25.75
N PRO A 54 8.56 1.78 25.03
CA PRO A 54 7.44 2.18 24.19
C PRO A 54 7.15 1.06 23.19
N LEU A 55 5.89 0.71 22.98
CA LEU A 55 5.55 -0.48 22.18
C LEU A 55 4.98 -0.12 20.80
N PHE A 56 4.14 0.90 20.73
CA PHE A 56 3.45 1.30 19.52
C PHE A 56 3.41 2.83 19.41
N ALA A 57 3.33 3.32 18.17
CA ALA A 57 3.10 4.72 17.90
C ALA A 57 2.23 4.90 16.66
N VAL A 58 1.44 5.97 16.63
CA VAL A 58 0.65 6.40 15.46
C VAL A 58 0.77 7.91 15.27
N VAL A 59 0.62 8.37 14.04
CA VAL A 59 0.61 9.79 13.70
C VAL A 59 -0.83 10.20 13.43
N ASP A 60 -1.32 11.23 14.13
CA ASP A 60 -2.65 11.79 13.88
C ASP A 60 -2.64 12.77 12.68
N SER A 61 -3.81 13.23 12.26
CA SER A 61 -3.95 14.15 11.11
C SER A 61 -3.28 15.52 11.32
N SER A 62 -2.95 15.89 12.56
CA SER A 62 -2.19 17.10 12.88
C SER A 62 -0.67 16.91 12.76
N GLY A 63 -0.22 15.68 12.53
CA GLY A 63 1.19 15.29 12.51
C GLY A 63 1.77 15.01 13.90
N ALA A 64 0.93 14.92 14.94
CA ALA A 64 1.38 14.59 16.28
C ALA A 64 1.50 13.07 16.46
N ILE A 65 2.45 12.64 17.28
CA ILE A 65 2.77 11.22 17.50
C ILE A 65 2.17 10.79 18.83
N LEU A 66 1.24 9.83 18.82
CA LEU A 66 0.77 9.15 20.03
C LEU A 66 1.64 7.92 20.27
N ILE A 67 2.07 7.73 21.52
CA ILE A 67 3.02 6.70 21.94
C ILE A 67 2.40 5.90 23.07
N SER A 68 2.41 4.58 22.97
CA SER A 68 2.15 3.71 24.11
C SER A 68 3.44 3.48 24.87
N ASP A 69 3.59 4.21 25.97
CA ASP A 69 4.74 4.13 26.86
C ASP A 69 4.48 3.00 27.87
N GLN A 70 4.64 1.77 27.38
CA GLN A 70 4.01 0.56 27.90
C GLN A 70 4.33 0.31 29.38
N LEU A 71 5.62 0.33 29.76
CA LEU A 71 6.04 0.04 31.13
C LEU A 71 5.90 1.24 32.08
N ASN A 72 5.58 2.41 31.54
CA ASN A 72 5.14 3.55 32.36
C ASN A 72 3.62 3.62 32.47
N HIS A 73 2.86 2.69 31.87
CA HIS A 73 1.40 2.65 31.93
C HIS A 73 0.74 3.96 31.47
N LYS A 74 1.30 4.53 30.39
CA LYS A 74 0.92 5.84 29.87
C LYS A 74 0.69 5.81 28.36
N ILE A 75 -0.25 6.62 27.91
CA ILE A 75 -0.31 7.10 26.52
C ILE A 75 0.24 8.53 26.53
N ARG A 76 1.24 8.81 25.70
CA ARG A 76 1.83 10.15 25.56
C ARG A 76 1.67 10.68 24.15
N LYS A 77 1.69 11.99 23.99
CA LYS A 77 1.61 12.68 22.71
C LYS A 77 2.83 13.56 22.51
N VAL A 78 3.44 13.51 21.34
CA VAL A 78 4.46 14.46 20.88
C VAL A 78 3.84 15.34 19.80
N THR A 79 3.75 16.65 20.05
CA THR A 79 3.24 17.61 19.07
C THR A 79 4.31 17.97 18.03
N PRO A 80 3.94 18.51 16.85
CA PRO A 80 4.91 18.85 15.78
C PRO A 80 5.99 19.86 16.19
N ASP A 81 5.75 20.65 17.24
CA ASP A 81 6.73 21.56 17.85
C ASP A 81 7.79 20.83 18.70
N GLY A 82 7.66 19.51 18.88
CA GLY A 82 8.59 18.67 19.64
C GLY A 82 8.29 18.61 21.14
N THR A 83 7.14 19.09 21.60
CA THR A 83 6.73 18.98 23.02
C THR A 83 6.07 17.63 23.29
N ILE A 84 6.45 16.94 24.37
CA ILE A 84 5.75 15.72 24.83
C ILE A 84 4.79 16.02 25.98
N SER A 85 3.63 15.38 26.01
CA SER A 85 2.66 15.51 27.09
C SER A 85 1.90 14.21 27.38
N LEU A 86 1.32 14.12 28.57
CA LEU A 86 0.47 13.01 28.97
C LEU A 86 -0.90 13.10 28.30
N VAL A 87 -1.36 12.00 27.71
CA VAL A 87 -2.73 11.84 27.19
C VAL A 87 -3.58 11.05 28.16
N ALA A 88 -3.07 9.90 28.63
CA ALA A 88 -3.80 9.01 29.52
C ALA A 88 -2.87 8.20 30.42
N GLY A 89 -3.37 7.85 31.61
CA GLY A 89 -2.67 7.00 32.57
C GLY A 89 -1.84 7.78 33.59
N LYS A 90 -2.14 7.60 34.87
CA LYS A 90 -1.39 8.25 35.96
C LYS A 90 -0.06 7.58 36.31
N GLY A 91 0.31 6.53 35.58
CA GLY A 91 1.57 5.79 35.76
C GLY A 91 1.53 4.63 36.76
N THR A 92 0.34 4.24 37.23
CA THR A 92 0.15 3.11 38.13
C THR A 92 -0.66 2.02 37.45
N ILE A 93 -0.25 0.76 37.64
CA ILE A 93 -0.99 -0.42 37.18
C ILE A 93 -2.35 -0.47 37.88
N GLY A 94 -3.40 -0.66 37.09
CA GLY A 94 -4.77 -0.83 37.57
C GLY A 94 -5.75 -0.66 36.41
N SER A 95 -7.05 -0.60 36.71
CA SER A 95 -8.11 -0.54 35.69
C SER A 95 -9.22 0.49 35.98
N THR A 96 -8.95 1.45 36.86
CA THR A 96 -9.92 2.48 37.31
C THR A 96 -9.87 3.76 36.45
N GLY A 97 -10.84 4.65 36.64
CA GLY A 97 -10.87 5.99 36.01
C GLY A 97 -11.80 6.15 34.81
N ASP A 98 -12.52 5.09 34.41
CA ASP A 98 -13.57 5.19 33.38
C ASP A 98 -14.64 6.22 33.80
N GLY A 99 -15.00 7.12 32.87
CA GLY A 99 -15.91 8.24 33.10
C GLY A 99 -15.23 9.53 33.62
N ALA A 100 -13.94 9.49 33.95
CA ALA A 100 -13.17 10.64 34.40
C ALA A 100 -12.16 11.12 33.34
N ALA A 101 -11.36 12.14 33.67
CA ALA A 101 -10.29 12.62 32.81
C ALA A 101 -9.25 11.52 32.56
N ALA A 102 -8.84 11.34 31.30
CA ALA A 102 -7.95 10.25 30.90
C ALA A 102 -6.60 10.24 31.64
N ALA A 103 -6.10 11.42 32.02
CA ALA A 103 -4.84 11.58 32.77
C ALA A 103 -4.88 10.96 34.18
N SER A 104 -6.04 10.77 34.80
CA SER A 104 -6.17 10.19 36.15
C SER A 104 -6.42 8.68 36.15
N ALA A 105 -6.61 8.06 34.97
CA ALA A 105 -6.90 6.64 34.85
C ALA A 105 -5.72 5.76 35.27
N GLU A 106 -6.02 4.55 35.73
CA GLU A 106 -5.04 3.47 35.88
C GLU A 106 -5.08 2.58 34.64
N LEU A 107 -3.90 2.36 34.05
CA LEU A 107 -3.73 1.52 32.87
C LEU A 107 -2.81 0.36 33.22
N SER A 108 -2.90 -0.74 32.48
CA SER A 108 -2.07 -1.94 32.64
C SER A 108 -1.48 -2.33 31.29
N TYR A 109 -0.18 -2.05 31.12
CA TYR A 109 0.58 -2.33 29.89
C TYR A 109 -0.13 -1.92 28.60
N PRO A 110 -0.42 -0.62 28.38
CA PRO A 110 -1.08 -0.17 27.16
C PRO A 110 -0.23 -0.46 25.92
N THR A 111 -0.85 -0.87 24.81
CA THR A 111 -0.15 -1.32 23.59
C THR A 111 -0.59 -0.60 22.32
N GLY A 112 -1.46 -1.18 21.50
CA GLY A 112 -1.90 -0.59 20.23
C GLY A 112 -2.69 0.69 20.45
N ILE A 113 -2.56 1.62 19.51
CA ILE A 113 -3.28 2.89 19.47
C ILE A 113 -3.85 3.03 18.06
N ALA A 114 -5.09 3.50 17.94
CA ALA A 114 -5.65 3.95 16.67
C ALA A 114 -6.44 5.25 16.88
N VAL A 115 -6.51 6.09 15.85
CA VAL A 115 -7.22 7.36 15.88
C VAL A 115 -8.19 7.40 14.73
N ASP A 116 -9.45 7.71 15.00
CA ASP A 116 -10.45 7.87 13.93
C ASP A 116 -10.44 9.30 13.34
N LYS A 117 -11.22 9.50 12.27
CA LYS A 117 -11.33 10.80 11.59
C LYS A 117 -11.88 11.92 12.47
N SER A 118 -12.57 11.60 13.56
CA SER A 118 -13.07 12.58 14.53
C SER A 118 -12.02 12.99 15.56
N GLY A 119 -10.87 12.30 15.59
CA GLY A 119 -9.82 12.48 16.57
C GLY A 119 -10.03 11.67 17.85
N THR A 120 -10.98 10.74 17.89
CA THR A 120 -11.13 9.82 19.03
C THR A 120 -9.96 8.86 19.06
N ILE A 121 -9.33 8.74 20.24
CA ILE A 121 -8.19 7.86 20.46
C ILE A 121 -8.69 6.56 21.06
N TYR A 122 -8.44 5.44 20.38
CA TYR A 122 -8.64 4.08 20.89
C TYR A 122 -7.28 3.50 21.26
N PHE A 123 -7.20 2.81 22.38
CA PHE A 123 -5.99 2.10 22.76
C PHE A 123 -6.28 0.82 23.53
N SER A 124 -5.44 -0.20 23.30
CA SER A 124 -5.53 -1.46 24.01
C SER A 124 -4.88 -1.32 25.38
N ASP A 125 -5.67 -1.46 26.43
CA ASP A 125 -5.24 -1.58 27.81
C ASP A 125 -5.02 -3.07 28.11
N SER A 126 -3.97 -3.62 27.50
CA SER A 126 -3.81 -5.07 27.25
C SER A 126 -3.74 -5.91 28.51
N GLY A 127 -3.07 -5.41 29.55
CA GLY A 127 -3.01 -6.10 30.84
C GLY A 127 -4.35 -6.16 31.56
N ASN A 128 -5.31 -5.33 31.16
CA ASN A 128 -6.68 -5.34 31.65
C ASN A 128 -7.65 -6.04 30.70
N ASN A 129 -7.23 -6.62 29.58
CA ASN A 129 -8.11 -7.27 28.61
C ASN A 129 -9.24 -6.37 28.08
N THR A 130 -8.93 -5.07 27.89
CA THR A 130 -9.90 -4.09 27.38
C THR A 130 -9.28 -3.21 26.31
N VAL A 131 -10.11 -2.69 25.42
CA VAL A 131 -9.82 -1.51 24.61
C VAL A 131 -10.55 -0.32 25.24
N ARG A 132 -9.84 0.77 25.46
CA ARG A 132 -10.41 2.02 25.98
C ARG A 132 -10.40 3.09 24.90
N LYS A 133 -11.30 4.06 25.01
CA LYS A 133 -11.36 5.23 24.13
C LYS A 133 -11.34 6.54 24.91
N ILE A 134 -10.85 7.58 24.24
CA ILE A 134 -10.84 8.97 24.71
C ILE A 134 -11.52 9.81 23.65
N VAL A 135 -12.65 10.42 24.00
CA VAL A 135 -13.43 11.31 23.11
C VAL A 135 -13.06 12.78 23.32
N SER A 136 -13.52 13.66 22.42
CA SER A 136 -13.39 15.11 22.56
C SER A 136 -13.90 15.57 23.95
N GLY A 137 -13.06 16.30 24.69
CA GLY A 137 -13.28 16.64 26.11
C GLY A 137 -12.38 15.87 27.10
N GLY A 138 -11.68 14.83 26.64
CA GLY A 138 -10.61 14.16 27.40
C GLY A 138 -11.07 13.09 28.39
N ASN A 139 -12.35 12.72 28.37
CA ASN A 139 -12.87 11.65 29.21
C ASN A 139 -12.55 10.27 28.62
N ILE A 140 -12.13 9.34 29.48
CA ILE A 140 -11.82 7.95 29.11
C ILE A 140 -13.00 7.03 29.42
N SER A 141 -13.21 6.00 28.60
CA SER A 141 -14.20 4.95 28.84
C SER A 141 -13.77 3.63 28.21
N VAL A 142 -14.34 2.52 28.69
CA VAL A 142 -14.21 1.22 28.02
C VAL A 142 -14.95 1.27 26.69
N PHE A 143 -14.25 0.85 25.63
CA PHE A 143 -14.81 0.70 24.29
C PHE A 143 -15.16 -0.76 23.99
N ALA A 144 -14.29 -1.70 24.38
CA ALA A 144 -14.53 -3.13 24.26
C ALA A 144 -13.82 -3.93 25.36
N GLY A 145 -14.34 -5.10 25.71
CA GLY A 145 -13.77 -5.98 26.73
C GLY A 145 -14.38 -5.77 28.12
N ASN A 146 -14.60 -6.86 28.85
CA ASN A 146 -15.22 -6.90 30.18
C ASN A 146 -14.21 -7.11 31.33
N LYS A 147 -12.93 -6.82 31.08
CA LYS A 147 -11.80 -6.99 32.02
C LYS A 147 -11.47 -8.44 32.39
N SER A 148 -12.11 -9.43 31.78
CA SER A 148 -11.79 -10.84 31.95
C SER A 148 -11.14 -11.41 30.69
N ALA A 149 -10.06 -12.16 30.86
CA ALA A 149 -9.42 -12.88 29.77
C ALA A 149 -10.36 -13.97 29.24
N GLY A 150 -10.68 -13.94 27.95
CA GLY A 150 -11.56 -14.93 27.33
C GLY A 150 -11.89 -14.59 25.89
N TYR A 151 -12.72 -15.42 25.25
CA TYR A 151 -13.22 -15.24 23.90
C TYR A 151 -14.75 -15.45 23.88
N THR A 152 -15.52 -14.38 24.07
CA THR A 152 -17.00 -14.44 24.13
C THR A 152 -17.64 -13.20 23.49
N GLY A 153 -18.98 -13.18 23.44
CA GLY A 153 -19.77 -11.96 23.19
C GLY A 153 -19.91 -11.57 21.73
N ASP A 154 -19.68 -12.48 20.78
CA ASP A 154 -19.98 -12.19 19.37
C ASP A 154 -21.46 -11.83 19.20
N THR A 155 -21.71 -10.76 18.44
CA THR A 155 -23.00 -10.09 18.19
C THR A 155 -23.60 -9.31 19.35
N GLU A 156 -22.96 -9.35 20.53
CA GLU A 156 -23.35 -8.57 21.71
C GLU A 156 -22.63 -7.21 21.77
N LYS A 157 -22.98 -6.39 22.76
CA LYS A 157 -22.27 -5.13 23.03
C LYS A 157 -20.79 -5.40 23.30
N ALA A 158 -19.91 -4.64 22.66
CA ALA A 158 -18.46 -4.82 22.76
C ALA A 158 -17.92 -4.75 24.19
N VAL A 159 -18.55 -3.95 25.06
CA VAL A 159 -18.16 -3.77 26.47
C VAL A 159 -18.44 -5.00 27.35
N ASP A 160 -19.33 -5.90 26.91
CA ASP A 160 -19.72 -7.09 27.67
C ASP A 160 -18.91 -8.34 27.25
N ALA A 161 -18.30 -8.31 26.07
CA ALA A 161 -17.46 -9.38 25.55
C ALA A 161 -16.16 -9.55 26.33
N SER A 162 -15.63 -10.79 26.39
CA SER A 162 -14.26 -11.02 26.85
C SER A 162 -13.28 -10.95 25.68
N LEU A 163 -12.13 -10.34 25.95
CA LEU A 163 -10.95 -10.27 25.08
C LEU A 163 -9.77 -10.91 25.84
N ASN A 164 -8.69 -11.27 25.15
CA ASN A 164 -7.52 -11.85 25.78
C ASN A 164 -6.23 -11.27 25.20
N LEU A 165 -5.59 -10.42 25.99
CA LEU A 165 -4.41 -9.66 25.60
C LEU A 165 -4.62 -8.93 24.26
N PRO A 166 -5.62 -8.03 24.13
CA PRO A 166 -5.81 -7.26 22.91
C PRO A 166 -4.57 -6.38 22.67
N THR A 167 -4.05 -6.31 21.44
CA THR A 167 -2.86 -5.51 21.13
C THR A 167 -3.12 -4.44 20.06
N GLY A 168 -2.81 -4.70 18.79
CA GLY A 168 -2.98 -3.75 17.70
C GLY A 168 -4.43 -3.39 17.44
N LEU A 169 -4.62 -2.16 16.98
CA LEU A 169 -5.91 -1.58 16.63
C LEU A 169 -5.83 -0.95 15.24
N ALA A 170 -6.93 -0.99 14.50
CA ALA A 170 -7.10 -0.21 13.27
C ALA A 170 -8.54 0.31 13.19
N VAL A 171 -8.75 1.45 12.52
CA VAL A 171 -10.09 2.01 12.26
C VAL A 171 -10.29 2.09 10.76
N ASP A 172 -11.43 1.63 10.26
CA ASP A 172 -11.77 1.79 8.84
C ASP A 172 -12.41 3.15 8.53
N SER A 173 -12.63 3.41 7.24
CA SER A 173 -13.20 4.69 6.80
C SER A 173 -14.63 4.97 7.29
N ALA A 174 -15.36 3.92 7.71
CA ALA A 174 -16.72 3.99 8.22
C ALA A 174 -16.76 4.18 9.75
N GLY A 175 -15.63 4.00 10.44
CA GLY A 175 -15.51 4.16 11.89
C GLY A 175 -15.61 2.85 12.67
N ASN A 176 -15.58 1.69 12.01
CA ASN A 176 -15.47 0.42 12.72
C ASN A 176 -14.04 0.24 13.24
N VAL A 177 -13.91 -0.39 14.41
CA VAL A 177 -12.62 -0.61 15.07
C VAL A 177 -12.27 -2.10 15.06
N TYR A 178 -11.10 -2.42 14.54
CA TYR A 178 -10.54 -3.76 14.47
C TYR A 178 -9.52 -3.95 15.58
N ILE A 179 -9.59 -5.09 16.27
CA ILE A 179 -8.81 -5.39 17.47
C ILE A 179 -8.09 -6.71 17.25
N ALA A 180 -6.77 -6.71 17.36
CA ALA A 180 -6.00 -7.95 17.42
C ALA A 180 -6.17 -8.56 18.81
N ASP A 181 -7.03 -9.56 18.92
CA ASP A 181 -7.28 -10.31 20.16
C ASP A 181 -6.22 -11.42 20.26
N THR A 182 -5.00 -10.99 20.57
CA THR A 182 -3.76 -11.70 20.25
C THR A 182 -3.69 -13.09 20.85
N ALA A 183 -4.04 -13.24 22.13
CA ALA A 183 -3.95 -14.54 22.78
C ALA A 183 -5.09 -15.50 22.36
N ASN A 184 -6.16 -14.96 21.76
CA ASN A 184 -7.23 -15.74 21.17
C ASN A 184 -7.00 -16.05 19.68
N ASN A 185 -5.89 -15.60 19.06
CA ASN A 185 -5.59 -15.87 17.65
C ASN A 185 -6.66 -15.39 16.65
N VAL A 186 -7.35 -14.30 16.98
CA VAL A 186 -8.41 -13.72 16.12
C VAL A 186 -8.27 -12.21 16.00
N ILE A 187 -8.87 -11.66 14.96
CA ILE A 187 -9.17 -10.23 14.85
C ILE A 187 -10.65 -10.05 15.15
N ARG A 188 -10.99 -9.16 16.08
CA ARG A 188 -12.37 -8.78 16.40
C ARG A 188 -12.70 -7.45 15.74
N LYS A 189 -13.95 -7.25 15.33
CA LYS A 189 -14.45 -5.97 14.79
C LYS A 189 -15.56 -5.46 15.70
N VAL A 190 -15.48 -4.19 16.08
CA VAL A 190 -16.56 -3.44 16.73
C VAL A 190 -17.16 -2.50 15.70
N ASP A 191 -18.45 -2.67 15.42
CA ASP A 191 -19.18 -1.83 14.47
C ASP A 191 -19.56 -0.46 15.06
N THR A 192 -20.14 0.41 14.22
CA THR A 192 -20.59 1.75 14.62
C THR A 192 -21.73 1.74 15.63
N GLU A 193 -22.48 0.64 15.72
CA GLU A 193 -23.52 0.38 16.71
C GLU A 193 -22.95 -0.14 18.04
N GLY A 194 -21.65 -0.39 18.11
CA GLY A 194 -20.95 -0.86 19.30
C GLY A 194 -21.10 -2.36 19.56
N LYS A 195 -21.45 -3.16 18.54
CA LYS A 195 -21.47 -4.62 18.63
C LYS A 195 -20.14 -5.20 18.20
N ILE A 196 -19.70 -6.25 18.88
CA ILE A 196 -18.45 -6.94 18.55
C ILE A 196 -18.72 -8.26 17.81
N SER A 197 -17.84 -8.61 16.87
CA SER A 197 -17.87 -9.89 16.16
C SER A 197 -16.45 -10.35 15.83
N THR A 198 -16.29 -11.63 15.52
CA THR A 198 -15.04 -12.17 14.97
C THR A 198 -14.92 -11.81 13.49
N PHE A 199 -13.92 -11.01 13.14
CA PHE A 199 -13.65 -10.59 11.76
C PHE A 199 -12.73 -11.57 11.02
N ALA A 200 -11.69 -12.07 11.70
CA ALA A 200 -10.74 -13.01 11.12
C ALA A 200 -10.18 -13.96 12.18
N GLY A 201 -9.74 -15.15 11.75
CA GLY A 201 -9.22 -16.18 12.64
C GLY A 201 -10.31 -17.11 13.16
N THR A 202 -9.93 -18.36 13.44
CA THR A 202 -10.82 -19.41 13.97
C THR A 202 -10.67 -19.64 15.48
N GLY A 203 -9.81 -18.87 16.14
CA GLY A 203 -9.39 -19.14 17.53
C GLY A 203 -8.21 -20.12 17.66
N ALA A 204 -8.05 -21.01 16.68
CA ALA A 204 -6.96 -21.98 16.64
C ALA A 204 -5.68 -21.36 16.05
N ALA A 205 -4.57 -21.47 16.78
CA ALA A 205 -3.26 -21.01 16.33
C ALA A 205 -2.84 -21.72 15.03
N GLY A 206 -2.37 -20.94 14.05
CA GLY A 206 -1.82 -21.42 12.78
C GLY A 206 -1.80 -20.32 11.73
N SER A 207 -1.28 -20.57 10.53
CA SER A 207 -1.19 -19.55 9.48
C SER A 207 -1.56 -20.12 8.11
N SER A 208 -2.82 -20.53 7.98
CA SER A 208 -3.41 -21.17 6.79
C SER A 208 -4.63 -20.39 6.30
N GLY A 209 -5.23 -20.82 5.18
CA GLY A 209 -6.48 -20.24 4.66
C GLY A 209 -6.30 -19.08 3.69
N ASP A 210 -5.12 -18.92 3.09
CA ASP A 210 -4.91 -17.93 2.04
C ASP A 210 -5.84 -18.20 0.85
N GLY A 211 -6.45 -17.13 0.32
CA GLY A 211 -7.46 -17.17 -0.74
C GLY A 211 -8.89 -17.44 -0.25
N ALA A 212 -9.11 -17.67 1.04
CA ALA A 212 -10.43 -17.91 1.63
C ALA A 212 -10.91 -16.73 2.51
N GLU A 213 -12.15 -16.84 3.01
CA GLU A 213 -12.69 -15.92 4.01
C GLU A 213 -11.80 -15.89 5.27
N ALA A 214 -11.53 -14.67 5.76
CA ALA A 214 -10.62 -14.44 6.87
C ALA A 214 -11.11 -15.11 8.18
N SER A 215 -12.42 -15.23 8.40
CA SER A 215 -13.02 -15.92 9.56
C SER A 215 -12.75 -17.43 9.58
N LYS A 216 -12.48 -18.03 8.42
CA LYS A 216 -12.15 -19.46 8.27
C LYS A 216 -10.64 -19.73 8.31
N ALA A 217 -9.83 -18.68 8.20
CA ALA A 217 -8.38 -18.79 8.23
C ALA A 217 -7.85 -18.96 9.66
N LYS A 218 -6.62 -19.50 9.75
CA LYS A 218 -5.89 -19.52 11.02
C LYS A 218 -4.92 -18.34 11.06
N LEU A 219 -4.86 -17.70 12.23
CA LEU A 219 -3.85 -16.72 12.61
C LEU A 219 -3.08 -17.27 13.82
N ASN A 220 -1.87 -16.78 14.04
CA ASN A 220 -1.00 -17.23 15.11
C ASN A 220 -0.39 -16.04 15.84
N ARG A 221 -1.05 -15.65 16.93
CA ARG A 221 -0.76 -14.43 17.71
C ARG A 221 -0.69 -13.19 16.80
N PRO A 222 -1.81 -12.77 16.17
CA PRO A 222 -1.84 -11.51 15.44
C PRO A 222 -1.56 -10.35 16.40
N VAL A 223 -0.70 -9.41 16.01
CA VAL A 223 -0.29 -8.29 16.89
C VAL A 223 -0.58 -6.92 16.28
N GLY A 224 0.14 -6.51 15.25
CA GLY A 224 -0.04 -5.20 14.60
C GLY A 224 -1.12 -5.23 13.54
N LEU A 225 -1.89 -4.15 13.48
CA LEU A 225 -2.93 -3.91 12.49
C LEU A 225 -2.70 -2.56 11.81
N ALA A 226 -2.93 -2.50 10.50
CA ALA A 226 -3.09 -1.22 9.80
C ALA A 226 -4.10 -1.34 8.67
N MET A 227 -4.80 -0.25 8.41
CA MET A 227 -5.76 -0.13 7.33
C MET A 227 -5.14 0.69 6.19
N ASP A 228 -5.33 0.27 4.95
CA ASP A 228 -5.05 1.13 3.79
C ASP A 228 -6.27 1.99 3.41
N ALA A 229 -6.08 2.91 2.45
CA ALA A 229 -7.15 3.80 1.99
C ALA A 229 -8.32 3.07 1.31
N SER A 230 -8.15 1.80 0.93
CA SER A 230 -9.19 0.95 0.34
C SER A 230 -9.86 0.04 1.38
N ASN A 231 -9.63 0.28 2.68
CA ASN A 231 -10.11 -0.54 3.79
C ASN A 231 -9.64 -2.00 3.73
N ASN A 232 -8.45 -2.26 3.18
CA ASN A 232 -7.79 -3.55 3.38
C ASN A 232 -7.03 -3.52 4.72
N LEU A 233 -7.25 -4.54 5.54
CA LEU A 233 -6.60 -4.71 6.82
C LEU A 233 -5.34 -5.55 6.67
N PHE A 234 -4.20 -4.98 7.02
CA PHE A 234 -2.92 -5.67 7.12
C PHE A 234 -2.70 -6.13 8.56
N VAL A 235 -2.25 -7.39 8.72
CA VAL A 235 -2.11 -8.06 10.00
C VAL A 235 -0.70 -8.64 10.12
N ALA A 236 0.02 -8.28 11.17
CA ALA A 236 1.23 -8.98 11.56
C ALA A 236 0.85 -10.28 12.28
N ASP A 237 0.89 -11.38 11.54
CA ASP A 237 0.72 -12.74 12.05
C ASP A 237 2.04 -13.20 12.66
N GLN A 238 2.32 -12.72 13.87
CA GLN A 238 3.67 -12.63 14.46
C GLN A 238 4.36 -13.99 14.54
N MET A 239 3.70 -14.99 15.15
CA MET A 239 4.25 -16.34 15.25
C MET A 239 4.10 -17.12 13.94
N GLY A 240 3.22 -16.65 13.05
CA GLY A 240 3.13 -17.09 11.67
C GLY A 240 4.28 -16.59 10.78
N GLN A 241 5.15 -15.69 11.26
CA GLN A 241 6.27 -15.09 10.52
C GLN A 241 5.85 -14.48 9.18
N ARG A 242 4.65 -13.89 9.14
CA ARG A 242 4.00 -13.39 7.93
C ARG A 242 3.28 -12.07 8.18
N ILE A 243 3.14 -11.29 7.12
CA ILE A 243 2.12 -10.24 7.05
C ILE A 243 0.97 -10.76 6.20
N ARG A 244 -0.23 -10.72 6.77
CA ARG A 244 -1.47 -11.08 6.09
C ARG A 244 -2.16 -9.81 5.63
N LYS A 245 -2.81 -9.84 4.46
CA LYS A 245 -3.74 -8.80 3.99
C LYS A 245 -5.12 -9.42 3.94
N ILE A 246 -6.07 -8.80 4.61
CA ILE A 246 -7.49 -9.08 4.52
C ILE A 246 -8.08 -7.95 3.68
N THR A 247 -8.62 -8.28 2.51
CA THR A 247 -9.24 -7.26 1.66
C THR A 247 -10.49 -6.70 2.31
N SER A 248 -11.02 -5.58 1.82
CA SER A 248 -12.35 -5.12 2.23
C SER A 248 -13.37 -6.26 2.14
N ALA A 249 -13.31 -7.09 1.08
CA ALA A 249 -14.15 -8.28 0.90
C ALA A 249 -13.96 -9.43 1.91
N GLY A 250 -13.10 -9.26 2.93
CA GLY A 250 -12.84 -10.28 3.93
C GLY A 250 -12.02 -11.47 3.43
N ILE A 251 -11.33 -11.38 2.28
CA ILE A 251 -10.44 -12.45 1.79
C ILE A 251 -9.03 -12.24 2.34
N ILE A 252 -8.47 -13.27 2.97
CA ILE A 252 -7.13 -13.22 3.53
C ILE A 252 -6.09 -13.81 2.57
N SER A 253 -4.92 -13.19 2.51
CA SER A 253 -3.75 -13.69 1.78
C SER A 253 -2.46 -13.27 2.48
N THR A 254 -1.37 -13.97 2.21
CA THR A 254 -0.03 -13.56 2.65
C THR A 254 0.59 -12.60 1.64
N VAL A 255 1.03 -11.42 2.10
CA VAL A 255 1.68 -10.39 1.27
C VAL A 255 3.18 -10.25 1.54
N ALA A 256 3.66 -10.75 2.69
CA ALA A 256 5.08 -10.84 3.00
C ALA A 256 5.37 -11.97 3.99
N GLY A 257 6.56 -12.58 3.90
CA GLY A 257 6.98 -13.64 4.80
C GLY A 257 6.72 -15.05 4.26
N THR A 258 7.66 -15.97 4.50
CA THR A 258 7.53 -17.39 4.10
C THR A 258 6.89 -18.26 5.19
N GLY A 259 6.81 -17.77 6.43
CA GLY A 259 6.48 -18.57 7.61
C GLY A 259 7.68 -19.20 8.30
N THR A 260 8.88 -19.02 7.77
CA THR A 260 10.13 -19.44 8.41
C THR A 260 10.82 -18.22 9.03
N PRO A 261 11.18 -18.25 10.33
CA PRO A 261 11.89 -17.15 10.96
C PRO A 261 13.29 -16.99 10.35
N GLY A 262 13.65 -15.78 9.95
CA GLY A 262 14.97 -15.47 9.39
C GLY A 262 15.00 -14.12 8.68
N TYR A 263 16.11 -13.82 8.00
CA TYR A 263 16.33 -12.59 7.25
C TYR A 263 16.94 -12.91 5.88
N GLU A 264 16.08 -13.13 4.89
CA GLU A 264 16.46 -13.50 3.51
C GLU A 264 15.54 -12.80 2.50
N GLY A 265 15.97 -12.73 1.23
CA GLY A 265 15.15 -12.22 0.12
C GLY A 265 15.05 -10.69 0.01
N ASN A 266 16.00 -9.95 0.59
CA ASN A 266 16.06 -8.49 0.46
C ASN A 266 16.25 -8.05 -1.01
N GLY A 267 15.37 -7.19 -1.51
CA GLY A 267 15.31 -6.76 -2.91
C GLY A 267 14.47 -7.68 -3.81
N GLY A 268 13.96 -8.81 -3.30
CA GLY A 268 13.13 -9.76 -4.04
C GLY A 268 11.64 -9.66 -3.70
N ALA A 269 10.87 -10.66 -4.15
CA ALA A 269 9.43 -10.76 -3.85
C ALA A 269 9.18 -10.93 -2.33
N ALA A 270 8.29 -10.11 -1.78
CA ALA A 270 7.99 -10.05 -0.36
C ALA A 270 7.47 -11.38 0.21
N THR A 271 6.68 -12.13 -0.57
CA THR A 271 6.15 -13.45 -0.20
C THR A 271 7.22 -14.55 -0.15
N ARG A 272 8.41 -14.29 -0.69
CA ARG A 272 9.57 -15.20 -0.64
C ARG A 272 10.63 -14.77 0.37
N ALA A 273 10.50 -13.60 0.97
CA ALA A 273 11.43 -13.12 1.97
C ALA A 273 11.10 -13.70 3.35
N GLN A 274 12.13 -13.93 4.16
CA GLN A 274 11.96 -14.31 5.56
C GLN A 274 11.80 -13.06 6.44
N LEU A 275 10.93 -13.19 7.43
CA LEU A 275 10.70 -12.22 8.51
C LEU A 275 10.86 -12.94 9.84
N PHE A 276 11.17 -12.23 10.92
CA PHE A 276 11.29 -12.82 12.26
C PHE A 276 10.58 -12.00 13.34
N HIS A 277 9.42 -12.51 13.75
CA HIS A 277 8.43 -11.89 14.62
C HIS A 277 8.09 -10.48 14.17
N PRO A 278 7.53 -10.30 12.96
CA PRO A 278 7.05 -8.98 12.56
C PRO A 278 5.98 -8.51 13.55
N THR A 279 6.07 -7.28 14.05
CA THR A 279 5.08 -6.76 15.01
C THR A 279 4.30 -5.57 14.47
N GLY A 280 4.93 -4.39 14.42
CA GLY A 280 4.31 -3.17 13.94
C GLY A 280 4.29 -3.12 12.43
N LEU A 281 3.21 -2.61 11.87
CA LEU A 281 3.12 -2.33 10.45
C LEU A 281 2.26 -1.09 10.19
N THR A 282 2.46 -0.45 9.04
CA THR A 282 1.65 0.67 8.56
C THR A 282 1.67 0.68 7.03
N VAL A 283 0.69 1.31 6.41
CA VAL A 283 0.64 1.51 4.95
C VAL A 283 0.72 3.01 4.69
N ASP A 284 1.67 3.43 3.85
CA ASP A 284 1.81 4.83 3.49
C ASP A 284 0.82 5.25 2.39
N THR A 285 0.80 6.54 2.05
CA THR A 285 -0.10 7.09 1.03
C THR A 285 0.17 6.59 -0.39
N ASN A 286 1.34 6.00 -0.64
CA ASN A 286 1.67 5.38 -1.93
C ASN A 286 1.20 3.91 -1.99
N GLY A 287 0.64 3.39 -0.90
CA GLY A 287 0.25 1.99 -0.77
C GLY A 287 1.43 1.07 -0.40
N ASP A 288 2.56 1.64 0.00
CA ASP A 288 3.70 0.83 0.43
C ASP A 288 3.54 0.40 1.89
N LEU A 289 3.80 -0.87 2.17
CA LEU A 289 3.69 -1.47 3.50
C LEU A 289 5.04 -1.37 4.21
N ILE A 290 5.06 -0.71 5.36
CA ILE A 290 6.24 -0.61 6.24
C ILE A 290 6.07 -1.59 7.40
N ILE A 291 7.10 -2.38 7.70
CA ILE A 291 7.06 -3.48 8.66
C ILE A 291 8.22 -3.35 9.64
N ALA A 292 7.93 -3.43 10.93
CA ALA A 292 8.93 -3.68 11.95
C ALA A 292 9.25 -5.18 11.99
N ASP A 293 10.40 -5.57 11.44
CA ASP A 293 10.93 -6.94 11.45
C ASP A 293 11.74 -7.13 12.73
N THR A 294 11.00 -7.23 13.83
CA THR A 294 11.45 -6.91 15.19
C THR A 294 12.66 -7.70 15.65
N THR A 295 12.64 -9.03 15.50
CA THR A 295 13.76 -9.86 15.99
C THR A 295 14.98 -9.74 15.08
N ASN A 296 14.78 -9.35 13.82
CA ASN A 296 15.85 -9.01 12.90
C ASN A 296 16.41 -7.59 13.11
N ASN A 297 15.87 -6.80 14.06
CA ASN A 297 16.25 -5.41 14.34
C ASN A 297 16.24 -4.50 13.11
N ARG A 298 15.21 -4.65 12.25
CA ARG A 298 15.13 -3.96 10.96
C ARG A 298 13.75 -3.40 10.70
N ILE A 299 13.72 -2.36 9.89
CA ILE A 299 12.49 -1.85 9.26
C ILE A 299 12.52 -2.26 7.78
N ARG A 300 11.45 -2.91 7.34
CA ARG A 300 11.28 -3.40 5.97
C ARG A 300 10.19 -2.58 5.28
N LYS A 301 10.34 -2.36 3.98
CA LYS A 301 9.35 -1.73 3.11
C LYS A 301 9.00 -2.70 2.00
N VAL A 302 7.72 -2.98 1.83
CA VAL A 302 7.15 -3.71 0.71
C VAL A 302 6.45 -2.71 -0.19
N THR A 303 6.93 -2.58 -1.42
CA THR A 303 6.31 -1.70 -2.41
C THR A 303 4.97 -2.25 -2.88
N SER A 304 4.12 -1.42 -3.46
CA SER A 304 2.82 -1.83 -4.02
C SER A 304 2.88 -2.97 -5.05
N ASN A 305 4.02 -3.19 -5.71
CA ASN A 305 4.27 -4.34 -6.61
C ASN A 305 4.88 -5.57 -5.91
N GLY A 306 4.94 -5.58 -4.58
CA GLY A 306 5.35 -6.74 -3.79
C GLY A 306 6.87 -6.97 -3.67
N VAL A 307 7.71 -5.96 -3.87
CA VAL A 307 9.17 -6.06 -3.63
C VAL A 307 9.49 -5.61 -2.21
N ILE A 308 10.23 -6.43 -1.45
CA ILE A 308 10.63 -6.09 -0.08
C ILE A 308 12.07 -5.62 0.00
N THR A 309 12.32 -4.50 0.69
CA THR A 309 13.66 -3.98 0.97
C THR A 309 13.80 -3.60 2.44
N THR A 310 15.02 -3.61 2.97
CA THR A 310 15.34 -2.99 4.26
C THR A 310 15.52 -1.49 4.05
N VAL A 311 14.91 -0.68 4.93
CA VAL A 311 15.00 0.79 4.90
C VAL A 311 15.67 1.37 6.15
N ALA A 312 15.77 0.60 7.23
CA ALA A 312 16.57 0.94 8.41
C ALA A 312 17.00 -0.31 9.20
N GLY A 313 18.10 -0.18 9.95
CA GLY A 313 18.61 -1.24 10.81
C GLY A 313 19.66 -2.12 10.13
N MET A 314 20.83 -2.26 10.75
CA MET A 314 21.90 -3.13 10.23
C MET A 314 21.82 -4.60 10.70
N GLY A 315 21.00 -4.90 11.72
CA GLY A 315 20.77 -6.25 12.25
C GLY A 315 21.30 -6.49 13.66
N PRO A 316 22.59 -6.26 13.96
CA PRO A 316 23.08 -6.23 15.33
C PRO A 316 22.29 -5.23 16.17
N PHE A 317 21.91 -5.63 17.39
CA PHE A 317 21.25 -4.73 18.31
C PHE A 317 22.21 -3.65 18.80
N GLY A 318 21.68 -2.46 19.05
CA GLY A 318 22.48 -1.32 19.45
C GLY A 318 21.68 -0.03 19.43
N ASP A 319 22.35 1.08 19.73
CA ASP A 319 21.74 2.40 19.83
C ASP A 319 22.65 3.51 19.26
N TRP A 320 23.01 3.39 17.99
CA TRP A 320 23.87 4.36 17.30
C TRP A 320 23.39 4.58 15.86
N GLY A 321 23.96 5.60 15.20
CA GLY A 321 23.68 5.94 13.81
C GLY A 321 22.71 7.10 13.61
N ASP A 322 22.24 7.73 14.69
CA ASP A 322 21.48 8.99 14.60
C ASP A 322 22.27 10.07 13.87
N GLY A 323 21.58 10.82 13.02
CA GLY A 323 22.15 11.80 12.09
C GLY A 323 22.74 11.19 10.82
N GLY A 324 22.84 9.86 10.71
CA GLY A 324 23.46 9.15 9.60
C GLY A 324 22.48 8.33 8.74
N ASN A 325 23.04 7.49 7.87
CA ASN A 325 22.30 6.54 7.04
C ASN A 325 21.49 5.56 7.90
N ALA A 326 20.17 5.50 7.68
CA ALA A 326 19.28 4.60 8.41
C ALA A 326 19.65 3.12 8.27
N LEU A 327 20.23 2.69 7.15
CA LEU A 327 20.69 1.30 6.94
C LEU A 327 21.90 0.93 7.79
N SER A 328 22.68 1.91 8.23
CA SER A 328 23.86 1.72 9.08
C SER A 328 23.55 1.91 10.57
N ALA A 329 22.34 2.33 10.90
CA ALA A 329 21.93 2.51 12.28
C ALA A 329 21.62 1.17 12.95
N ALA A 330 21.93 1.09 14.25
CA ALA A 330 21.51 -0.04 15.07
C ALA A 330 20.20 0.31 15.77
N LEU A 331 19.25 -0.61 15.63
CA LEU A 331 17.96 -0.61 16.32
C LEU A 331 17.96 -1.75 17.32
N ARG A 332 17.05 -1.73 18.29
CA ARG A 332 16.89 -2.79 19.26
C ARG A 332 15.42 -3.12 19.48
N TRP A 333 15.02 -4.24 18.89
CA TRP A 333 13.65 -4.75 18.89
C TRP A 333 12.63 -3.69 18.45
N PRO A 334 12.76 -3.10 17.25
CA PRO A 334 11.79 -2.15 16.77
C PRO A 334 10.39 -2.81 16.76
N SER A 335 9.43 -2.22 17.47
CA SER A 335 8.15 -2.88 17.78
C SER A 335 6.94 -2.26 17.08
N GLY A 336 7.07 -1.01 16.64
CA GLY A 336 6.02 -0.20 16.03
C GLY A 336 6.57 0.67 14.91
N VAL A 337 5.75 0.92 13.90
CA VAL A 337 6.05 1.89 12.83
C VAL A 337 4.81 2.72 12.51
N ALA A 338 5.01 3.99 12.17
CA ALA A 338 3.93 4.87 11.71
C ALA A 338 4.39 5.69 10.49
N ALA A 339 3.54 5.77 9.47
CA ALA A 339 3.78 6.60 8.31
C ALA A 339 3.50 8.07 8.66
N GLY A 340 4.42 8.95 8.29
CA GLY A 340 4.28 10.39 8.37
C GLY A 340 4.14 11.02 6.99
N ALA A 341 3.86 12.32 6.96
CA ALA A 341 3.82 13.09 5.72
C ALA A 341 5.16 13.06 4.98
N ALA A 342 5.10 13.22 3.65
CA ALA A 342 6.27 13.27 2.76
C ALA A 342 7.21 12.06 2.89
N GLY A 343 6.66 10.86 3.13
CA GLY A 343 7.42 9.61 3.17
C GLY A 343 8.24 9.39 4.46
N LYS A 344 8.04 10.22 5.49
CA LYS A 344 8.63 10.02 6.82
C LYS A 344 8.11 8.73 7.45
N ILE A 345 8.97 8.05 8.21
CA ILE A 345 8.59 6.84 8.95
C ILE A 345 9.04 7.00 10.39
N TYR A 346 8.10 6.92 11.33
CA TYR A 346 8.41 6.87 12.76
C TYR A 346 8.58 5.42 13.17
N VAL A 347 9.60 5.14 13.98
CA VAL A 347 10.00 3.81 14.42
C VAL A 347 10.03 3.79 15.93
N VAL A 348 9.30 2.86 16.53
CA VAL A 348 9.36 2.60 17.96
C VAL A 348 10.53 1.68 18.24
N ASP A 349 11.64 2.24 18.72
CA ASP A 349 12.88 1.53 19.02
C ASP A 349 12.84 1.04 20.47
N ASN A 350 12.01 0.02 20.69
CA ASN A 350 11.44 -0.38 21.98
C ASN A 350 12.46 -0.45 23.13
N GLN A 351 13.49 -1.27 23.01
CA GLN A 351 14.46 -1.47 24.10
C GLN A 351 15.52 -0.37 24.18
N ASN A 352 15.55 0.53 23.20
CA ASN A 352 16.32 1.77 23.27
C ASN A 352 15.47 2.92 23.85
N ASN A 353 14.24 2.69 24.29
CA ASN A 353 13.37 3.70 24.90
C ASN A 353 13.21 4.97 24.05
N ARG A 354 13.11 4.80 22.73
CA ARG A 354 13.11 5.90 21.77
C ARG A 354 12.03 5.75 20.70
N ILE A 355 11.57 6.89 20.21
CA ILE A 355 10.91 7.00 18.92
C ILE A 355 11.92 7.62 17.95
N ARG A 356 12.26 6.88 16.91
CA ARG A 356 13.18 7.29 15.84
C ARG A 356 12.37 7.78 14.64
N LEU A 357 12.95 8.66 13.84
CA LEU A 357 12.37 9.19 12.61
C LEU A 357 13.31 8.88 11.45
N LEU A 358 12.81 8.15 10.47
CA LEU A 358 13.41 8.05 9.15
C LEU A 358 12.92 9.21 8.30
N THR A 359 13.84 10.08 7.91
CA THR A 359 13.57 11.19 7.00
C THR A 359 14.09 10.82 5.61
N PRO A 360 13.23 10.79 4.58
CA PRO A 360 13.70 10.62 3.21
C PRO A 360 14.75 11.67 2.89
N VAL A 361 15.89 11.23 2.38
CA VAL A 361 16.87 12.16 1.83
C VAL A 361 16.46 12.38 0.37
N PRO A 362 16.22 13.63 -0.05
CA PRO A 362 16.10 13.93 -1.47
C PRO A 362 17.35 13.39 -2.14
N GLN A 363 17.17 12.36 -2.96
CA GLN A 363 18.29 11.83 -3.72
C GLN A 363 18.72 12.95 -4.68
N PRO A 364 20.02 13.23 -4.82
CA PRO A 364 20.46 14.16 -5.83
C PRO A 364 20.12 13.47 -7.12
N VAL A 365 19.02 13.90 -7.76
CA VAL A 365 18.83 13.63 -9.16
C VAL A 365 20.00 14.31 -9.81
N ASN A 366 20.98 13.52 -10.20
CA ASN A 366 21.99 14.01 -11.10
C ASN A 366 21.23 14.22 -12.40
N PRO A 367 20.89 15.47 -12.77
CA PRO A 367 20.12 15.71 -13.98
C PRO A 367 20.96 15.36 -15.21
N THR A 368 22.25 15.02 -15.04
CA THR A 368 23.14 14.48 -16.07
C THR A 368 23.26 12.94 -16.07
N ALA A 369 22.64 12.24 -15.10
CA ALA A 369 22.71 10.77 -15.07
C ALA A 369 21.82 10.17 -16.16
N ILE A 370 22.42 9.29 -16.96
CA ILE A 370 21.74 8.60 -18.04
C ILE A 370 20.64 7.70 -17.44
N PRO A 371 19.38 7.78 -17.95
CA PRO A 371 18.30 6.87 -17.54
C PRO A 371 18.69 5.40 -17.72
N VAL A 372 18.33 4.54 -16.77
CA VAL A 372 18.52 3.09 -16.86
C VAL A 372 17.19 2.41 -16.70
N ILE A 373 16.80 1.61 -17.68
CA ILE A 373 15.59 0.78 -17.65
C ILE A 373 15.98 -0.56 -17.02
N SER A 374 15.22 -1.02 -16.03
CA SER A 374 15.46 -2.30 -15.37
C SER A 374 15.23 -3.47 -16.32
N ASP A 375 15.90 -4.60 -16.07
CA ASP A 375 15.57 -5.88 -16.71
C ASP A 375 14.09 -6.22 -16.42
N ASP A 376 13.35 -6.67 -17.44
CA ASP A 376 11.88 -6.85 -17.39
C ASP A 376 11.09 -5.60 -16.95
N GLY A 377 11.70 -4.42 -17.02
CA GLY A 377 11.15 -3.17 -16.53
C GLY A 377 10.05 -2.56 -17.39
N VAL A 378 9.77 -3.12 -18.57
CA VAL A 378 8.69 -2.65 -19.46
C VAL A 378 7.58 -3.69 -19.51
N ILE A 379 6.39 -3.31 -19.06
CA ILE A 379 5.22 -4.19 -18.99
C ILE A 379 3.99 -3.47 -19.56
N SER A 380 3.11 -4.23 -20.20
CA SER A 380 1.80 -3.73 -20.64
C SER A 380 0.95 -3.34 -19.44
N SER A 381 0.31 -2.18 -19.45
CA SER A 381 -0.69 -1.86 -18.41
C SER A 381 -1.95 -2.73 -18.53
N ALA A 382 -2.08 -3.54 -19.60
CA ALA A 382 -3.12 -4.53 -19.77
C ALA A 382 -2.88 -5.71 -18.82
N ALA A 383 -3.95 -6.34 -18.32
CA ALA A 383 -3.84 -7.49 -17.43
C ALA A 383 -2.85 -7.26 -16.26
N PHE A 384 -2.79 -6.05 -15.69
CA PHE A 384 -1.94 -5.71 -14.54
C PHE A 384 -0.43 -5.72 -14.74
N GLY A 385 0.09 -5.54 -15.95
CA GLY A 385 1.53 -5.72 -16.11
C GLY A 385 1.95 -7.19 -16.27
N ALA A 386 1.00 -8.12 -16.38
CA ALA A 386 1.30 -9.54 -16.57
C ALA A 386 1.95 -9.82 -17.94
N PHE A 387 1.77 -8.94 -18.93
CA PHE A 387 2.37 -9.11 -20.26
C PHE A 387 3.63 -8.25 -20.40
N THR A 388 4.71 -8.91 -20.81
CA THR A 388 5.96 -8.25 -21.23
C THR A 388 5.96 -7.88 -22.72
N ALA A 389 5.05 -8.47 -23.51
CA ALA A 389 4.74 -8.02 -24.86
C ALA A 389 3.67 -6.91 -24.84
N VAL A 390 3.72 -6.02 -25.82
CA VAL A 390 2.85 -4.83 -25.91
C VAL A 390 2.30 -4.67 -27.31
N ALA A 391 1.36 -3.75 -27.53
CA ALA A 391 0.81 -3.47 -28.86
C ALA A 391 0.64 -1.96 -29.11
N PRO A 392 0.65 -1.52 -30.39
CA PRO A 392 0.43 -0.12 -30.75
C PRO A 392 -0.85 0.46 -30.11
N GLY A 393 -0.78 1.70 -29.63
CA GLY A 393 -1.88 2.37 -28.93
C GLY A 393 -2.11 1.94 -27.48
N SER A 394 -1.36 0.95 -26.96
CA SER A 394 -1.51 0.46 -25.58
C SER A 394 -0.72 1.30 -24.58
N TRP A 395 -1.22 1.37 -23.34
CA TRP A 395 -0.48 1.88 -22.20
C TRP A 395 0.54 0.86 -21.66
N ILE A 396 1.69 1.36 -21.23
CA ILE A 396 2.79 0.60 -20.61
C ILE A 396 3.31 1.30 -19.36
N GLU A 397 3.93 0.51 -18.48
CA GLU A 397 4.78 1.00 -17.40
C GLU A 397 6.26 0.72 -17.73
N ILE A 398 7.13 1.70 -17.46
CA ILE A 398 8.59 1.59 -17.64
C ILE A 398 9.24 1.85 -16.29
N ARG A 399 10.01 0.88 -15.79
CA ARG A 399 10.65 0.90 -14.46
C ARG A 399 12.16 0.96 -14.60
N GLY A 400 12.80 1.65 -13.67
CA GLY A 400 14.23 1.91 -13.80
C GLY A 400 14.79 2.82 -12.73
N SER A 401 15.89 3.48 -13.07
CA SER A 401 16.52 4.53 -12.27
C SER A 401 16.89 5.71 -13.14
N ASN A 402 16.90 6.90 -12.56
CA ASN A 402 17.18 8.16 -13.24
C ASN A 402 16.26 8.42 -14.45
N LEU A 403 15.04 7.85 -14.44
CA LEU A 403 14.12 7.95 -15.58
C LEU A 403 13.64 9.39 -15.80
N ALA A 404 13.47 10.15 -14.73
CA ALA A 404 13.16 11.58 -14.74
C ALA A 404 13.78 12.30 -13.54
N ALA A 405 13.81 13.64 -13.57
CA ALA A 405 14.34 14.47 -12.49
C ALA A 405 13.41 14.54 -11.26
N SER A 406 12.10 14.42 -11.44
CA SER A 406 11.11 14.49 -10.37
C SER A 406 9.86 13.70 -10.73
N ALA A 407 9.08 13.38 -9.70
CA ALA A 407 7.76 12.79 -9.90
C ALA A 407 6.76 13.86 -10.36
N ARG A 408 6.05 13.60 -11.46
CA ARG A 408 5.01 14.47 -12.00
C ARG A 408 4.01 13.68 -12.83
N GLU A 409 2.73 13.97 -12.64
CA GLU A 409 1.65 13.55 -13.51
C GLU A 409 1.32 14.66 -14.53
N TRP A 410 0.79 14.29 -15.70
CA TRP A 410 0.28 15.28 -16.64
C TRP A 410 -0.84 16.12 -16.01
N THR A 411 -1.08 17.30 -16.55
CA THR A 411 -2.18 18.18 -16.18
C THR A 411 -2.85 18.67 -17.45
N PRO A 412 -4.07 19.22 -17.40
CA PRO A 412 -4.72 19.79 -18.59
C PRO A 412 -3.87 20.85 -19.32
N ALA A 413 -2.93 21.51 -18.62
CA ALA A 413 -2.01 22.48 -19.22
C ALA A 413 -0.91 21.85 -20.09
N ASP A 414 -0.67 20.54 -19.97
CA ASP A 414 0.34 19.81 -20.75
C ASP A 414 -0.21 19.31 -22.09
N PHE A 415 -1.52 19.42 -22.32
CA PHE A 415 -2.19 18.93 -23.53
C PHE A 415 -2.14 19.99 -24.65
N ASP A 416 -1.97 19.52 -25.88
CA ASP A 416 -2.19 20.31 -27.08
C ASP A 416 -3.59 20.03 -27.60
N GLY A 417 -4.56 20.85 -27.15
CA GLY A 417 -5.98 20.58 -27.35
C GLY A 417 -6.40 19.28 -26.64
N THR A 418 -6.78 18.26 -27.41
CA THR A 418 -7.16 16.93 -26.90
C THR A 418 -6.03 15.91 -26.93
N ARG A 419 -4.82 16.32 -27.33
CA ARG A 419 -3.67 15.45 -27.51
C ARG A 419 -2.77 15.46 -26.29
N ALA A 420 -2.45 14.27 -25.80
CA ALA A 420 -1.55 14.05 -24.68
C ALA A 420 -0.13 14.54 -24.98
N PRO A 421 0.63 14.94 -23.95
CA PRO A 421 2.03 15.29 -24.09
C PRO A 421 2.89 14.09 -24.48
N THR A 422 3.92 14.31 -25.30
CA THR A 422 4.99 13.34 -25.58
C THR A 422 6.23 13.53 -24.68
N ALA A 423 6.16 14.47 -23.75
CA ALA A 423 7.20 14.78 -22.79
C ALA A 423 6.62 15.38 -21.52
N LEU A 424 7.20 15.05 -20.37
CA LEU A 424 6.95 15.75 -19.10
C LEU A 424 8.29 16.17 -18.50
N ASP A 425 8.43 17.46 -18.16
CA ASP A 425 9.64 18.05 -17.58
C ASP A 425 10.94 17.66 -18.35
N GLY A 426 10.86 17.63 -19.68
CA GLY A 426 11.97 17.27 -20.57
C GLY A 426 12.24 15.76 -20.70
N THR A 427 11.53 14.92 -19.95
CA THR A 427 11.61 13.45 -20.07
C THR A 427 10.76 12.97 -21.24
N ARG A 428 11.31 12.12 -22.10
CA ARG A 428 10.68 11.58 -23.31
C ARG A 428 10.86 10.06 -23.37
N VAL A 429 9.93 9.39 -24.03
CA VAL A 429 10.04 7.97 -24.37
C VAL A 429 9.93 7.84 -25.88
N THR A 430 10.82 7.06 -26.49
CA THR A 430 10.70 6.66 -27.89
C THR A 430 10.63 5.15 -28.01
N ILE A 431 9.85 4.64 -28.95
CA ILE A 431 9.67 3.22 -29.22
C ILE A 431 9.69 3.03 -30.73
N GLY A 432 10.63 2.23 -31.24
CA GLY A 432 10.87 2.11 -32.69
C GLY A 432 11.23 3.46 -33.33
N GLY A 433 11.86 4.35 -32.58
CA GLY A 433 12.19 5.72 -33.01
C GLY A 433 11.01 6.71 -33.00
N GLN A 434 9.80 6.28 -32.68
CA GLN A 434 8.60 7.14 -32.61
C GLN A 434 8.34 7.62 -31.17
N PRO A 435 7.91 8.88 -30.96
CA PRO A 435 7.60 9.38 -29.63
C PRO A 435 6.35 8.70 -29.04
N ALA A 436 6.45 8.26 -27.79
CA ALA A 436 5.33 7.81 -27.00
C ALA A 436 4.69 8.97 -26.23
N TYR A 437 3.42 8.81 -25.86
CA TYR A 437 2.68 9.80 -25.07
C TYR A 437 2.81 9.49 -23.59
N ILE A 438 3.01 10.50 -22.73
CA ILE A 438 3.42 10.30 -21.34
C ILE A 438 2.34 10.80 -20.39
N ALA A 439 1.88 9.94 -19.50
CA ALA A 439 0.94 10.30 -18.45
C ALA A 439 1.61 10.64 -17.12
N TYR A 440 2.75 10.03 -16.84
CA TYR A 440 3.43 10.16 -15.57
C TYR A 440 4.94 9.89 -15.72
N VAL A 441 5.75 10.65 -14.98
CA VAL A 441 7.19 10.44 -14.85
C VAL A 441 7.61 10.49 -13.39
N SER A 442 8.66 9.75 -13.04
CA SER A 442 9.40 9.85 -11.78
C SER A 442 10.82 9.32 -12.00
N PRO A 443 11.73 9.48 -11.02
CA PRO A 443 13.05 8.85 -11.11
C PRO A 443 13.02 7.32 -11.27
N GLU A 444 11.93 6.65 -10.86
CA GLU A 444 11.83 5.18 -10.81
C GLU A 444 10.74 4.57 -11.73
N LEU A 445 9.81 5.38 -12.26
CA LEU A 445 8.66 4.91 -13.04
C LEU A 445 8.22 5.93 -14.11
N ILE A 446 7.90 5.46 -15.32
CA ILE A 446 7.19 6.23 -16.35
C ILE A 446 5.93 5.45 -16.79
N ARG A 447 4.82 6.16 -17.02
CA ARG A 447 3.64 5.62 -17.73
C ARG A 447 3.52 6.26 -19.09
N ALA A 448 3.52 5.43 -20.13
CA ALA A 448 3.50 5.90 -21.51
C ALA A 448 2.54 5.10 -22.40
N GLN A 449 2.02 5.71 -23.46
CA GLN A 449 1.22 5.07 -24.48
C GLN A 449 2.03 4.91 -25.76
N LEU A 450 2.01 3.69 -26.32
CA LEU A 450 2.65 3.39 -27.59
C LEU A 450 1.98 4.17 -28.74
N PRO A 451 2.75 4.76 -29.67
CA PRO A 451 2.20 5.30 -30.91
C PRO A 451 1.68 4.17 -31.83
N PHE A 452 0.69 4.47 -32.68
CA PHE A 452 0.12 3.48 -33.60
C PHE A 452 1.07 3.08 -34.75
N GLY A 453 1.97 3.98 -35.17
CA GLY A 453 2.88 3.76 -36.31
C GLY A 453 4.04 2.79 -36.07
N ILE A 454 4.03 2.01 -34.99
CA ILE A 454 5.10 1.07 -34.67
C ILE A 454 4.87 -0.26 -35.38
N SER A 455 5.91 -0.77 -36.04
CA SER A 455 5.86 -2.09 -36.69
C SER A 455 5.88 -3.22 -35.66
N PRO A 456 5.10 -4.31 -35.87
CA PRO A 456 5.24 -5.52 -35.07
C PRO A 456 6.65 -6.11 -35.11
N GLY A 457 7.03 -6.85 -34.08
CA GLY A 457 8.34 -7.46 -33.89
C GLY A 457 9.15 -6.82 -32.76
N ALA A 458 10.44 -7.13 -32.72
CA ALA A 458 11.36 -6.55 -31.75
C ALA A 458 11.58 -5.06 -32.06
N GLN A 459 11.25 -4.20 -31.11
CA GLN A 459 11.43 -2.75 -31.19
C GLN A 459 12.36 -2.27 -30.08
N GLU A 460 13.06 -1.17 -30.31
CA GLU A 460 13.87 -0.53 -29.28
C GLU A 460 13.06 0.56 -28.58
N LEU A 461 13.02 0.49 -27.26
CA LEU A 461 12.48 1.51 -26.38
C LEU A 461 13.64 2.26 -25.73
N MET A 462 13.58 3.59 -25.75
CA MET A 462 14.56 4.44 -25.08
C MET A 462 13.85 5.51 -24.24
N VAL A 463 14.41 5.79 -23.06
CA VAL A 463 14.02 6.92 -22.22
C VAL A 463 15.09 7.99 -22.34
N THR A 464 14.69 9.21 -22.69
CA THR A 464 15.58 10.37 -22.74
C THR A 464 15.18 11.35 -21.65
N SER A 465 16.13 11.77 -20.83
CA SER A 465 15.96 12.83 -19.83
C SER A 465 17.00 13.93 -20.05
N ALA A 466 17.07 14.91 -19.16
CA ALA A 466 18.18 15.87 -19.13
C ALA A 466 19.56 15.19 -19.06
N GLY A 467 19.61 13.93 -18.59
CA GLY A 467 20.84 13.16 -18.44
C GLY A 467 21.32 12.44 -19.69
N GLY A 468 20.59 12.56 -20.79
CA GLY A 468 20.84 11.82 -22.02
C GLY A 468 19.83 10.69 -22.20
N SER A 469 20.16 9.75 -23.07
CA SER A 469 19.27 8.64 -23.42
C SER A 469 19.75 7.34 -22.83
N SER A 470 18.82 6.52 -22.34
CA SER A 470 19.10 5.17 -21.86
C SER A 470 19.76 4.31 -22.94
N ALA A 471 20.37 3.20 -22.52
CA ALA A 471 20.60 2.09 -23.45
C ALA A 471 19.25 1.64 -24.06
N PRO A 472 19.24 1.14 -25.32
CA PRO A 472 18.02 0.63 -25.93
C PRO A 472 17.53 -0.60 -25.17
N TYR A 473 16.26 -0.57 -24.78
CA TYR A 473 15.56 -1.71 -24.20
C TYR A 473 14.80 -2.44 -25.31
N ARG A 474 15.04 -3.74 -25.47
CA ARG A 474 14.36 -4.55 -26.49
C ARG A 474 12.97 -4.96 -26.01
N LEU A 475 11.96 -4.48 -26.73
CA LEU A 475 10.55 -4.70 -26.46
C LEU A 475 9.92 -5.55 -27.56
N SER A 476 9.11 -6.54 -27.19
CA SER A 476 8.33 -7.30 -28.16
C SER A 476 7.01 -6.60 -28.43
N VAL A 477 6.81 -6.10 -29.65
CA VAL A 477 5.58 -5.44 -30.08
C VAL A 477 4.77 -6.39 -30.94
N ASN A 478 3.58 -6.76 -30.49
CA ASN A 478 2.63 -7.55 -31.27
C ASN A 478 1.70 -6.61 -32.05
N ALA A 479 1.12 -7.09 -33.15
CA ALA A 479 0.13 -6.32 -33.91
C ALA A 479 -1.09 -5.96 -33.04
N ALA A 480 -1.48 -6.87 -32.15
CA ALA A 480 -2.41 -6.63 -31.06
C ALA A 480 -1.98 -7.45 -29.83
N GLN A 481 -2.30 -6.94 -28.65
CA GLN A 481 -2.04 -7.60 -27.36
C GLN A 481 -3.23 -7.27 -26.45
N PRO A 482 -4.43 -7.79 -26.77
CA PRO A 482 -5.65 -7.35 -26.13
C PRO A 482 -5.68 -7.83 -24.68
N GLY A 483 -6.02 -6.93 -23.77
CA GLY A 483 -6.24 -7.25 -22.38
C GLY A 483 -7.45 -6.52 -21.81
N LEU A 484 -8.41 -7.27 -21.29
CA LEU A 484 -9.52 -6.73 -20.54
C LEU A 484 -9.04 -6.32 -19.15
N ASN A 485 -9.60 -5.21 -18.67
CA ASN A 485 -9.36 -4.72 -17.33
C ASN A 485 -10.00 -5.69 -16.33
N ALA A 486 -9.20 -6.15 -15.40
CA ALA A 486 -9.58 -6.88 -14.22
C ALA A 486 -8.80 -6.16 -13.11
N PRO A 487 -9.42 -5.67 -12.03
CA PRO A 487 -8.80 -5.37 -10.74
C PRO A 487 -8.08 -6.48 -9.98
N ALA A 488 -6.94 -6.29 -9.30
CA ALA A 488 -6.49 -7.27 -8.30
C ALA A 488 -7.48 -7.26 -7.13
N THR A 489 -8.22 -6.15 -7.01
CA THR A 489 -9.40 -5.94 -6.20
C THR A 489 -10.64 -6.70 -6.68
N LEU A 490 -10.69 -7.19 -7.93
CA LEU A 490 -11.81 -7.95 -8.50
C LEU A 490 -11.58 -9.47 -8.46
N VAL A 491 -11.08 -9.98 -7.33
CA VAL A 491 -10.90 -11.41 -7.10
C VAL A 491 -11.90 -11.88 -6.04
N ALA A 492 -12.74 -12.87 -6.39
CA ALA A 492 -13.70 -13.47 -5.45
C ALA A 492 -13.70 -15.00 -5.60
N GLY A 493 -13.77 -15.74 -4.49
CA GLY A 493 -13.73 -17.21 -4.50
C GLY A 493 -12.48 -17.79 -5.19
N GLY A 494 -11.33 -17.12 -5.10
CA GLY A 494 -10.08 -17.53 -5.77
C GLY A 494 -10.06 -17.33 -7.29
N ARG A 495 -11.06 -16.66 -7.86
CA ARG A 495 -11.20 -16.41 -9.29
C ARG A 495 -11.07 -14.93 -9.60
N GLN A 496 -10.32 -14.62 -10.66
CA GLN A 496 -10.20 -13.27 -11.19
C GLN A 496 -11.44 -12.94 -12.02
N TYR A 497 -12.12 -11.86 -11.68
CA TYR A 497 -13.26 -11.34 -12.45
C TYR A 497 -12.83 -10.19 -13.35
N VAL A 498 -13.49 -10.10 -14.50
CA VAL A 498 -13.38 -8.95 -15.38
C VAL A 498 -14.08 -7.74 -14.74
N ALA A 499 -13.54 -6.54 -14.94
CA ALA A 499 -14.18 -5.28 -14.57
C ALA A 499 -15.35 -4.99 -15.52
N ALA A 500 -16.47 -5.67 -15.27
CA ALA A 500 -17.73 -5.49 -15.95
C ALA A 500 -18.68 -4.67 -15.07
N THR A 501 -19.07 -3.48 -15.51
CA THR A 501 -20.13 -2.69 -14.86
C THR A 501 -21.47 -2.88 -15.57
N LEU A 502 -22.57 -2.75 -14.84
CA LEU A 502 -23.91 -2.74 -15.40
C LEU A 502 -24.20 -1.38 -16.07
N GLU A 503 -25.40 -1.22 -16.61
CA GLU A 503 -25.80 -0.01 -17.33
C GLU A 503 -25.74 1.28 -16.47
N ASP A 504 -25.86 1.14 -15.15
CA ASP A 504 -25.71 2.26 -14.20
C ASP A 504 -24.26 2.78 -14.07
N GLY A 505 -23.29 2.06 -14.65
CA GLY A 505 -21.86 2.41 -14.64
C GLY A 505 -21.17 2.28 -13.29
N ALA A 506 -21.87 1.83 -12.24
CA ALA A 506 -21.38 1.78 -10.87
C ALA A 506 -21.46 0.38 -10.24
N THR A 507 -22.46 -0.41 -10.62
CA THR A 507 -22.65 -1.78 -10.15
C THR A 507 -21.83 -2.74 -10.98
N PHE A 508 -21.09 -3.66 -10.38
CA PHE A 508 -20.30 -4.66 -11.08
C PHE A 508 -21.05 -5.99 -11.27
N ALA A 509 -20.82 -6.66 -12.40
CA ALA A 509 -21.33 -7.98 -12.74
C ALA A 509 -20.56 -9.10 -12.00
N LEU A 510 -20.68 -9.11 -10.67
CA LEU A 510 -20.06 -10.06 -9.76
C LEU A 510 -21.17 -10.76 -8.97
N PRO A 511 -20.89 -11.88 -8.27
CA PRO A 511 -21.87 -12.41 -7.34
C PRO A 511 -22.27 -11.31 -6.35
N SER A 512 -23.55 -11.24 -5.99
CA SER A 512 -24.05 -10.14 -5.17
C SER A 512 -23.28 -10.05 -3.86
N GLY A 513 -22.62 -8.91 -3.63
CA GLY A 513 -21.81 -8.70 -2.42
C GLY A 513 -20.51 -9.52 -2.39
N ALA A 514 -20.02 -10.03 -3.53
CA ALA A 514 -18.78 -10.81 -3.60
C ALA A 514 -17.55 -10.03 -3.13
N ILE A 515 -17.58 -8.68 -3.25
CA ILE A 515 -16.46 -7.81 -2.92
C ILE A 515 -17.00 -6.59 -2.14
N GLU A 516 -16.63 -6.47 -0.86
CA GLU A 516 -17.14 -5.41 0.02
C GLU A 516 -16.69 -4.02 -0.45
N GLY A 517 -17.62 -3.06 -0.45
CA GLY A 517 -17.42 -1.72 -0.99
C GLY A 517 -17.63 -1.62 -2.51
N ILE A 518 -17.81 -2.75 -3.19
CA ILE A 518 -18.16 -2.80 -4.61
C ILE A 518 -19.62 -3.18 -4.74
N LEU A 519 -20.45 -2.22 -5.15
CA LEU A 519 -21.84 -2.46 -5.50
C LEU A 519 -21.87 -3.54 -6.61
N SER A 520 -22.55 -4.66 -6.39
CA SER A 520 -22.47 -5.80 -7.31
C SER A 520 -23.72 -6.67 -7.30
N ARG A 521 -24.04 -7.25 -8.46
CA ARG A 521 -24.99 -8.34 -8.63
C ARG A 521 -24.68 -9.12 -9.91
N PRO A 522 -25.12 -10.40 -10.02
CA PRO A 522 -25.03 -11.13 -11.27
C PRO A 522 -25.75 -10.35 -12.37
N ALA A 523 -25.10 -10.25 -13.53
CA ALA A 523 -25.72 -9.64 -14.70
C ALA A 523 -26.76 -10.61 -15.27
N GLN A 524 -27.94 -10.11 -15.62
CA GLN A 524 -29.03 -10.96 -16.09
C GLN A 524 -28.92 -11.18 -17.61
N PRO A 525 -29.26 -12.37 -18.13
CA PRO A 525 -29.35 -12.58 -19.56
C PRO A 525 -30.19 -11.51 -20.26
N GLY A 526 -29.62 -10.86 -21.28
CA GLY A 526 -30.23 -9.74 -22.01
C GLY A 526 -29.83 -8.34 -21.50
N GLU A 527 -29.24 -8.22 -20.31
CA GLU A 527 -28.68 -6.93 -19.86
C GLU A 527 -27.43 -6.55 -20.65
N THR A 528 -27.18 -5.24 -20.78
CA THR A 528 -25.93 -4.73 -21.33
C THR A 528 -24.96 -4.39 -20.21
N ILE A 529 -23.77 -4.99 -20.24
CA ILE A 529 -22.65 -4.67 -19.36
C ILE A 529 -21.57 -3.90 -20.11
N THR A 530 -20.80 -3.09 -19.39
CA THR A 530 -19.64 -2.38 -19.91
C THR A 530 -18.35 -3.03 -19.38
N ILE A 531 -17.46 -3.41 -20.28
CA ILE A 531 -16.11 -3.88 -19.95
C ILE A 531 -15.09 -2.95 -20.57
N SER A 532 -14.02 -2.62 -19.85
CA SER A 532 -12.91 -1.82 -20.40
C SER A 532 -11.66 -2.66 -20.65
N GLY A 533 -10.75 -2.17 -21.49
CA GLY A 533 -9.46 -2.83 -21.74
C GLY A 533 -8.50 -1.97 -22.55
N ILE A 534 -7.32 -2.51 -22.86
CA ILE A 534 -6.33 -1.86 -23.74
C ILE A 534 -5.72 -2.88 -24.72
N GLY A 535 -5.06 -2.39 -25.77
CA GLY A 535 -4.30 -3.23 -26.71
C GLY A 535 -5.11 -3.97 -27.77
N PHE A 536 -6.31 -3.49 -28.07
CA PHE A 536 -7.20 -4.07 -29.08
C PHE A 536 -6.96 -3.56 -30.51
N GLY A 537 -6.00 -2.66 -30.72
CA GLY A 537 -5.61 -2.19 -32.05
C GLY A 537 -6.51 -1.07 -32.63
N PRO A 538 -6.36 -0.72 -33.91
CA PRO A 538 -6.96 0.49 -34.47
C PRO A 538 -8.49 0.45 -34.55
N VAL A 539 -9.10 1.63 -34.52
CA VAL A 539 -10.55 1.86 -34.64
C VAL A 539 -10.90 2.64 -35.91
N SER A 540 -12.18 2.60 -36.31
CA SER A 540 -12.76 3.37 -37.41
C SER A 540 -13.99 4.15 -36.92
N PRO A 541 -14.08 5.47 -37.13
CA PRO A 541 -13.03 6.34 -37.67
C PRO A 541 -11.77 6.32 -36.81
N MET A 542 -10.60 6.52 -37.44
CA MET A 542 -9.30 6.43 -36.76
C MET A 542 -9.18 7.50 -35.68
N VAL A 543 -8.71 7.08 -34.51
CA VAL A 543 -8.29 7.95 -33.41
C VAL A 543 -6.80 7.74 -33.24
N GLU A 544 -6.02 8.82 -33.33
CA GLU A 544 -4.57 8.73 -33.20
C GLU A 544 -4.17 8.36 -31.76
N ALA A 545 -2.99 7.76 -31.60
CA ALA A 545 -2.44 7.54 -30.27
C ALA A 545 -2.24 8.91 -29.60
N GLY A 546 -2.46 8.97 -28.29
CA GLY A 546 -2.42 10.21 -27.52
C GLY A 546 -3.66 11.10 -27.66
N GLU A 547 -4.63 10.79 -28.52
CA GLU A 547 -5.86 11.58 -28.64
C GLU A 547 -7.02 10.95 -27.88
N ALA A 548 -7.82 11.81 -27.24
CA ALA A 548 -9.06 11.38 -26.60
C ALA A 548 -10.15 11.16 -27.66
N ALA A 549 -10.85 10.02 -27.61
CA ALA A 549 -11.92 9.71 -28.55
C ALA A 549 -13.08 10.73 -28.44
N GLN A 550 -13.30 11.53 -29.49
CA GLN A 550 -14.31 12.60 -29.50
C GLN A 550 -15.68 12.17 -30.04
N GLN A 551 -15.74 11.01 -30.69
CA GLN A 551 -16.95 10.45 -31.29
C GLN A 551 -16.95 8.93 -31.22
N GLU A 552 -18.11 8.33 -31.45
CA GLU A 552 -18.24 6.87 -31.53
C GLU A 552 -17.32 6.32 -32.63
N ASN A 553 -16.71 5.17 -32.34
CA ASN A 553 -15.80 4.47 -33.21
C ASN A 553 -15.91 2.96 -32.96
N ALA A 554 -15.41 2.16 -33.89
CA ALA A 554 -15.49 0.71 -33.82
C ALA A 554 -14.14 0.07 -34.10
N LEU A 555 -13.84 -1.06 -33.45
CA LEU A 555 -12.67 -1.88 -33.77
C LEU A 555 -12.66 -2.26 -35.26
N THR A 556 -11.48 -2.14 -35.86
CA THR A 556 -11.26 -2.58 -37.25
C THR A 556 -11.08 -4.10 -37.36
N MET A 557 -10.64 -4.74 -36.28
CA MET A 557 -10.49 -6.19 -36.19
C MET A 557 -11.71 -6.83 -35.52
N PRO A 558 -12.18 -8.01 -36.00
CA PRO A 558 -13.27 -8.73 -35.36
C PRO A 558 -12.93 -9.08 -33.91
N PHE A 559 -13.74 -8.61 -32.97
CA PHE A 559 -13.64 -8.95 -31.55
C PHE A 559 -14.80 -9.87 -31.17
N GLU A 560 -14.49 -10.99 -30.54
CA GLU A 560 -15.48 -11.92 -30.01
C GLU A 560 -15.24 -12.12 -28.52
N ILE A 561 -16.31 -12.03 -27.72
CA ILE A 561 -16.31 -12.36 -26.30
C ILE A 561 -17.35 -13.45 -26.03
N ARG A 562 -16.99 -14.43 -25.20
CA ARG A 562 -17.82 -15.59 -24.88
C ARG A 562 -17.96 -15.75 -23.37
N PHE A 563 -19.14 -16.20 -22.98
CA PHE A 563 -19.51 -16.57 -21.61
C PHE A 563 -19.62 -18.10 -21.58
N GLY A 564 -18.65 -18.76 -20.96
CA GLY A 564 -18.37 -20.18 -21.22
C GLY A 564 -18.15 -20.40 -22.71
N ASP A 565 -18.93 -21.32 -23.30
CA ASP A 565 -18.89 -21.61 -24.73
C ASP A 565 -19.85 -20.75 -25.56
N THR A 566 -20.60 -19.81 -24.96
CA THR A 566 -21.63 -19.05 -25.69
C THR A 566 -21.12 -17.67 -26.11
N PRO A 567 -21.11 -17.32 -27.41
CA PRO A 567 -20.75 -15.98 -27.85
C PRO A 567 -21.79 -14.94 -27.41
N ALA A 568 -21.31 -13.74 -27.08
CA ALA A 568 -22.14 -12.63 -26.67
C ALA A 568 -22.27 -11.57 -27.78
N GLU A 569 -23.43 -10.91 -27.84
CA GLU A 569 -23.67 -9.79 -28.76
C GLU A 569 -22.94 -8.54 -28.25
N LEU A 570 -22.32 -7.79 -29.17
CA LEU A 570 -21.67 -6.52 -28.88
C LEU A 570 -22.55 -5.37 -29.38
N ARG A 571 -22.96 -4.49 -28.46
CA ARG A 571 -23.63 -3.21 -28.75
C ARG A 571 -22.64 -2.11 -29.10
N TYR A 572 -21.42 -2.21 -28.57
CA TYR A 572 -20.32 -1.31 -28.86
C TYR A 572 -18.99 -2.03 -28.61
N ALA A 573 -18.01 -1.79 -29.47
CA ALA A 573 -16.65 -2.28 -29.31
C ALA A 573 -15.68 -1.30 -29.97
N GLY A 574 -15.12 -0.39 -29.17
CA GLY A 574 -14.27 0.70 -29.65
C GLY A 574 -13.56 1.41 -28.50
N LEU A 575 -12.90 2.53 -28.78
CA LEU A 575 -12.33 3.40 -27.76
C LEU A 575 -13.44 4.05 -26.93
N ALA A 576 -13.21 4.16 -25.62
CA ALA A 576 -14.11 4.80 -24.69
C ALA A 576 -14.16 6.31 -24.96
N PRO A 577 -15.35 6.92 -25.11
CA PRO A 577 -15.48 8.36 -25.32
C PRO A 577 -14.75 9.17 -24.24
N GLY A 578 -13.99 10.18 -24.66
CA GLY A 578 -13.21 11.05 -23.77
C GLY A 578 -11.94 10.42 -23.17
N ALA A 579 -11.68 9.13 -23.40
CA ALA A 579 -10.49 8.45 -22.91
C ALA A 579 -9.40 8.33 -23.99
N ILE A 580 -8.16 8.22 -23.55
CA ILE A 580 -6.99 8.02 -24.41
C ILE A 580 -6.55 6.57 -24.32
N GLY A 581 -6.64 5.81 -25.42
CA GLY A 581 -6.12 4.44 -25.50
C GLY A 581 -6.84 3.39 -24.65
N VAL A 582 -8.00 3.74 -24.07
CA VAL A 582 -8.85 2.82 -23.30
C VAL A 582 -10.03 2.44 -24.16
N TYR A 583 -10.29 1.14 -24.27
CA TYR A 583 -11.42 0.57 -25.00
C TYR A 583 -12.58 0.33 -24.06
N GLN A 584 -13.79 0.41 -24.61
CA GLN A 584 -15.05 0.07 -23.97
C GLN A 584 -15.79 -0.94 -24.84
N PHE A 585 -16.33 -1.97 -24.20
CA PHE A 585 -17.17 -3.00 -24.79
C PHE A 585 -18.52 -2.99 -24.10
N LYS A 586 -19.58 -2.69 -24.84
CA LYS A 586 -20.96 -2.87 -24.36
C LYS A 586 -21.43 -4.24 -24.81
N VAL A 587 -21.48 -5.19 -23.89
CA VAL A 587 -21.72 -6.60 -24.15
C VAL A 587 -23.12 -6.97 -23.65
N VAL A 588 -23.94 -7.59 -24.49
CA VAL A 588 -25.22 -8.16 -24.06
C VAL A 588 -24.96 -9.53 -23.44
N VAL A 589 -25.37 -9.72 -22.19
CA VAL A 589 -25.22 -11.00 -21.50
C VAL A 589 -26.03 -12.07 -22.24
N PRO A 590 -25.40 -13.16 -22.72
CA PRO A 590 -26.08 -14.16 -23.54
C PRO A 590 -27.07 -15.00 -22.73
N GLN A 591 -27.98 -15.66 -23.44
CA GLN A 591 -28.95 -16.57 -22.85
C GLN A 591 -28.28 -17.89 -22.47
N ILE A 592 -27.72 -17.95 -21.27
CA ILE A 592 -27.03 -19.13 -20.71
C ILE A 592 -27.61 -19.53 -19.36
N GLU A 593 -27.20 -20.71 -18.87
CA GLU A 593 -27.41 -21.06 -17.46
C GLU A 593 -26.61 -20.10 -16.58
N GLY A 594 -27.27 -19.60 -15.53
CA GLY A 594 -26.64 -18.69 -14.59
C GLY A 594 -25.54 -19.38 -13.78
N GLY A 595 -24.62 -18.58 -13.27
CA GLY A 595 -23.50 -19.07 -12.49
C GLY A 595 -22.74 -17.93 -11.85
N GLU A 596 -22.24 -18.17 -10.65
CA GLU A 596 -21.47 -17.16 -9.90
C GLU A 596 -20.10 -16.90 -10.53
N ALA A 597 -19.56 -17.84 -11.30
CA ALA A 597 -18.25 -17.73 -11.94
C ALA A 597 -18.25 -18.35 -13.33
N VAL A 598 -18.98 -17.73 -14.25
CA VAL A 598 -18.97 -18.10 -15.67
C VAL A 598 -17.63 -17.68 -16.28
N PRO A 599 -16.87 -18.58 -16.93
CA PRO A 599 -15.62 -18.22 -17.59
C PRO A 599 -15.87 -17.17 -18.68
N ILE A 600 -15.02 -16.15 -18.74
CA ILE A 600 -14.96 -15.21 -19.85
C ILE A 600 -13.73 -15.54 -20.68
N SER A 601 -13.97 -15.81 -21.95
CA SER A 601 -12.92 -15.88 -22.96
C SER A 601 -13.19 -14.85 -24.05
N PHE A 602 -12.13 -14.40 -24.71
CA PHE A 602 -12.25 -13.48 -25.82
C PHE A 602 -11.17 -13.73 -26.86
N SER A 603 -11.46 -13.35 -28.10
CA SER A 603 -10.53 -13.38 -29.22
C SER A 603 -10.58 -12.10 -30.02
N LEU A 604 -9.46 -11.77 -30.66
CA LEU A 604 -9.34 -10.66 -31.58
C LEU A 604 -8.74 -11.20 -32.88
N ASP A 605 -9.46 -11.00 -33.98
CA ASP A 605 -9.13 -11.57 -35.30
C ASP A 605 -8.85 -13.08 -35.24
N GLY A 606 -9.68 -13.81 -34.48
CA GLY A 606 -9.54 -15.26 -34.28
C GLY A 606 -8.43 -15.70 -33.33
N THR A 607 -7.61 -14.78 -32.81
CA THR A 607 -6.56 -15.08 -31.83
C THR A 607 -7.10 -15.00 -30.41
N ALA A 608 -7.09 -16.13 -29.68
CA ALA A 608 -7.60 -16.19 -28.32
C ALA A 608 -6.69 -15.50 -27.29
N SER A 609 -7.29 -14.86 -26.30
CA SER A 609 -6.58 -14.27 -25.16
C SER A 609 -6.09 -15.33 -24.17
N ALA A 610 -4.97 -15.02 -23.51
CA ALA A 610 -4.40 -15.83 -22.43
C ALA A 610 -4.96 -15.48 -21.03
N GLN A 611 -5.82 -14.45 -20.89
CA GLN A 611 -6.38 -14.09 -19.58
C GLN A 611 -7.45 -15.10 -19.14
N ALA A 612 -7.28 -15.65 -17.93
CA ALA A 612 -8.30 -16.45 -17.27
C ALA A 612 -9.22 -15.55 -16.43
N LEU A 613 -10.37 -15.16 -16.99
CA LEU A 613 -11.32 -14.24 -16.36
C LEU A 613 -12.68 -14.90 -16.12
N HIS A 614 -13.45 -14.32 -15.20
CA HIS A 614 -14.79 -14.77 -14.85
C HIS A 614 -15.77 -13.60 -14.75
N ILE A 615 -17.07 -13.92 -14.80
CA ILE A 615 -18.18 -13.00 -14.58
C ILE A 615 -19.32 -13.74 -13.87
N ALA A 616 -20.18 -13.04 -13.13
CA ALA A 616 -21.40 -13.62 -12.59
C ALA A 616 -22.60 -13.37 -13.49
N VAL A 617 -23.35 -14.42 -13.78
CA VAL A 617 -24.59 -14.36 -14.58
C VAL A 617 -25.75 -14.89 -13.75
N GLY A 618 -26.86 -14.14 -13.74
CA GLY A 618 -28.08 -14.52 -13.03
C GLY A 618 -28.78 -15.72 -13.67
N ASN A 619 -29.56 -16.44 -12.86
CA ASN A 619 -30.46 -17.47 -13.36
C ASN A 619 -31.63 -16.83 -14.11
N LYS A 620 -32.13 -17.52 -15.13
CA LYS A 620 -33.37 -17.15 -15.83
C LYS A 620 -34.58 -17.06 -14.92
#